data_AF-E8U5W3-F1
#
_entry.id   AF-E8U5W3-F1
#
_cell.length_a   1.000
_cell.length_b   1.000
_cell.length_c   1.000
_cell.angle_alpha   90.00
_cell.angle_beta   90.00
_cell.angle_gamma   90.00
#
_symmetry.space_group_name_H-M   'P 1'
#
loop_
_entity.id
_entity.type
_entity.pdbx_description
1 polymer ?
#
loop_
_entity_poly.entity_id
_entity_poly.type
_entity_poly.pdbx_seq_one_letter_code
_entity_poly.pdbx_strand_id
1 'polypeptide(L)'
;MNRTVSSALSALATLTLLGAAHAAPVPSKAQQLALFRVTALANATVTPATLAATGSAEMVAIPADYLYNRDVNVKAYDLDAFLRARIPNVDELAQQGAQVMFWCIDGYAPMAKLSDVLGAGGLIAVADADAPEGVTWPDAPYKNTVLKADAIGNYVVWRDAKYPAKPQPWGLATIYVLPADAAIRK
;
A
#
# COMPACT_ATOMS: atom_id res chain seq x y z
N MET A 1 -52.70 -58.64 -26.45
CA MET A 1 -51.48 -59.48 -26.44
C MET A 1 -50.68 -59.14 -25.20
N ASN A 2 -50.59 -60.11 -24.29
CA ASN A 2 -49.81 -60.08 -23.04
C ASN A 2 -48.33 -59.80 -23.27
N ARG A 3 -47.69 -59.11 -22.33
CA ARG A 3 -46.33 -59.45 -21.86
C ARG A 3 -46.09 -58.91 -20.44
N THR A 4 -45.89 -59.86 -19.53
CA THR A 4 -45.38 -59.75 -18.17
C THR A 4 -43.86 -59.89 -18.19
N VAL A 5 -43.09 -59.06 -17.46
CA VAL A 5 -41.80 -59.37 -16.77
C VAL A 5 -41.55 -58.21 -15.76
N SER A 6 -41.70 -58.38 -14.44
CA SER A 6 -40.76 -58.89 -13.41
C SER A 6 -39.44 -58.11 -13.18
N SER A 7 -39.35 -57.54 -11.97
CA SER A 7 -38.22 -57.53 -11.03
C SER A 7 -36.92 -56.75 -11.34
N ALA A 8 -36.61 -55.78 -10.47
CA ALA A 8 -35.42 -55.85 -9.58
C ALA A 8 -35.37 -54.63 -8.64
N LEU A 9 -35.58 -54.88 -7.33
CA LEU A 9 -35.04 -54.06 -6.26
C LEU A 9 -33.51 -54.20 -6.28
N SER A 10 -32.78 -53.08 -6.26
CA SER A 10 -31.40 -53.08 -5.75
C SER A 10 -31.05 -51.72 -5.16
N ALA A 11 -30.51 -51.80 -3.96
CA ALA A 11 -30.27 -50.75 -2.99
C ALA A 11 -29.54 -49.51 -3.55
N LEU A 12 -30.13 -48.33 -3.36
CA LEU A 12 -29.39 -47.08 -3.32
C LEU A 12 -28.64 -47.04 -1.98
N ALA A 13 -27.36 -47.42 -2.00
CA ALA A 13 -26.43 -47.03 -0.95
C ALA A 13 -26.16 -45.52 -1.11
N THR A 14 -26.85 -44.70 -0.33
CA THR A 14 -26.52 -43.29 -0.16
C THR A 14 -25.14 -43.18 0.47
N LEU A 15 -24.13 -42.94 -0.37
CA LEU A 15 -22.79 -42.59 0.04
C LEU A 15 -22.82 -41.15 0.57
N THR A 16 -23.15 -40.98 1.85
CA THR A 16 -22.92 -39.71 2.56
C THR A 16 -21.42 -39.55 2.77
N LEU A 17 -20.73 -39.04 1.75
CA LEU A 17 -19.41 -38.44 1.94
C LEU A 17 -19.61 -37.19 2.80
N LEU A 18 -19.44 -37.35 4.12
CA LEU A 18 -19.13 -36.22 4.99
C LEU A 18 -17.78 -35.67 4.51
N GLY A 19 -17.85 -34.68 3.63
CA GLY A 19 -16.72 -33.81 3.37
C GLY A 19 -16.43 -33.08 4.67
N ALA A 20 -15.45 -33.58 5.42
CA ALA A 20 -14.79 -32.81 6.46
C ALA A 20 -14.19 -31.59 5.75
N ALA A 21 -14.91 -30.47 5.82
CA ALA A 21 -14.42 -29.17 5.41
C ALA A 21 -13.24 -28.84 6.33
N HIS A 22 -12.05 -29.29 5.94
CA HIS A 22 -10.81 -28.82 6.51
C HIS A 22 -10.76 -27.35 6.14
N ALA A 23 -11.01 -26.49 7.13
CA ALA A 23 -10.83 -25.05 6.96
C ALA A 23 -9.41 -24.85 6.44
N ALA A 24 -9.29 -24.31 5.23
CA ALA A 24 -8.00 -24.03 4.64
C ALA A 24 -7.22 -23.11 5.60
N PRO A 25 -5.91 -23.36 5.82
CA PRO A 25 -5.12 -22.54 6.72
C PRO A 25 -5.13 -21.08 6.26
N VAL A 26 -5.36 -20.16 7.20
CA VAL A 26 -5.29 -18.72 6.91
C VAL A 26 -3.84 -18.38 6.53
N PRO A 27 -3.59 -17.73 5.39
CA PRO A 27 -2.23 -17.39 4.97
C PRO A 27 -1.55 -16.47 6.00
N SER A 28 -0.24 -16.61 6.18
CA SER A 28 0.54 -15.69 7.02
C SER A 28 0.50 -14.26 6.46
N LYS A 29 0.76 -13.24 7.30
CA LYS A 29 0.80 -11.84 6.85
C LYS A 29 1.72 -11.62 5.64
N ALA A 30 2.90 -12.25 5.63
CA ALA A 30 3.84 -12.15 4.51
C ALA A 30 3.25 -12.75 3.22
N GLN A 31 2.56 -13.88 3.30
CA GLN A 31 1.87 -14.49 2.17
C GLN A 31 0.70 -13.63 1.68
N GLN A 32 -0.07 -13.03 2.59
CA GLN A 32 -1.15 -12.10 2.22
C GLN A 32 -0.62 -10.87 1.50
N LEU A 33 0.46 -10.25 1.99
CA LEU A 33 1.10 -9.11 1.34
C LEU A 33 1.66 -9.48 -0.05
N ALA A 34 2.28 -10.67 -0.17
CA ALA A 34 2.72 -11.17 -1.47
C ALA A 34 1.55 -11.34 -2.44
N LEU A 35 0.43 -11.91 -1.97
CA LEU A 35 -0.79 -12.04 -2.77
C LEU A 35 -1.30 -10.68 -3.22
N PHE A 36 -1.40 -9.69 -2.33
CA PHE A 36 -1.85 -8.34 -2.68
C PHE A 36 -1.00 -7.69 -3.77
N ARG A 37 0.32 -7.89 -3.75
CA ARG A 37 1.20 -7.37 -4.81
C ARG A 37 0.91 -8.02 -6.17
N VAL A 38 0.56 -9.30 -6.19
CA VAL A 38 0.20 -10.03 -7.42
C VAL A 38 -1.19 -9.64 -7.90
N THR A 39 -2.14 -9.41 -6.99
CA THR A 39 -3.53 -9.07 -7.30
C THR A 39 -3.80 -7.57 -7.34
N ALA A 40 -2.75 -6.73 -7.35
CA ALA A 40 -2.91 -5.28 -7.38
C ALA A 40 -3.55 -4.86 -8.71
N LEU A 41 -4.50 -3.93 -8.63
CA LEU A 41 -5.16 -3.32 -9.79
C LEU A 41 -4.18 -2.45 -10.58
N ALA A 42 -3.26 -1.80 -9.88
CA ALA A 42 -2.18 -1.01 -10.45
C ALA A 42 -1.01 -0.89 -9.46
N ASN A 43 0.15 -0.48 -9.95
CA ASN A 43 1.28 -0.14 -9.11
C ASN A 43 2.13 0.99 -9.72
N ALA A 44 2.84 1.71 -8.87
CA ALA A 44 3.77 2.77 -9.25
C ALA A 44 5.05 2.65 -8.43
N THR A 45 6.15 2.30 -9.08
CA THR A 45 7.48 2.28 -8.44
C THR A 45 7.99 3.70 -8.25
N VAL A 46 8.48 4.02 -7.06
CA VAL A 46 9.00 5.35 -6.70
C VAL A 46 10.50 5.37 -6.91
N THR A 47 10.93 6.07 -7.96
CA THR A 47 12.34 6.22 -8.35
C THR A 47 12.62 7.68 -8.72
N PRO A 48 13.89 8.13 -8.73
CA PRO A 48 14.22 9.49 -9.16
C PRO A 48 13.65 9.84 -10.55
N ALA A 49 13.72 8.89 -11.49
CA ALA A 49 13.22 9.09 -12.86
C ALA A 49 11.68 9.19 -12.91
N THR A 50 10.95 8.39 -12.12
CA THR A 50 9.49 8.43 -12.12
C THR A 50 8.95 9.68 -11.43
N LEU A 51 9.62 10.13 -10.37
CA LEU A 51 9.32 11.38 -9.67
C LEU A 51 9.59 12.59 -10.57
N ALA A 52 10.76 12.66 -11.21
CA ALA A 52 11.08 13.75 -12.14
C ALA A 52 10.11 13.81 -13.33
N ALA A 53 9.61 12.66 -13.80
CA ALA A 53 8.62 12.60 -14.87
C ALA A 53 7.20 13.01 -14.42
N THR A 54 6.97 13.27 -13.12
CA THR A 54 5.71 13.80 -12.58
C THR A 54 5.66 15.32 -12.68
N GLY A 55 6.82 15.99 -12.64
CA GLY A 55 6.92 17.45 -12.67
C GLY A 55 8.14 17.93 -11.90
N SER A 56 8.15 19.21 -11.53
CA SER A 56 9.19 19.79 -10.70
C SER A 56 8.93 19.51 -9.23
N ALA A 57 9.99 19.20 -8.48
CA ALA A 57 9.91 19.15 -7.03
C ALA A 57 9.65 20.56 -6.47
N GLU A 58 8.89 20.61 -5.39
CA GLU A 58 8.62 21.81 -4.62
C GLU A 58 9.29 21.74 -3.24
N MET A 59 9.42 22.91 -2.62
CA MET A 59 9.96 23.06 -1.27
C MET A 59 8.81 23.35 -0.32
N VAL A 60 8.62 22.52 0.70
CA VAL A 60 7.46 22.61 1.60
C VAL A 60 7.91 22.50 3.04
N ALA A 61 7.48 23.43 3.89
CA ALA A 61 7.67 23.33 5.33
C ALA A 61 6.65 22.35 5.91
N ILE A 62 7.13 21.30 6.57
CA ILE A 62 6.32 20.31 7.29
C ILE A 62 6.52 20.58 8.79
N PRO A 63 5.52 21.16 9.48
CA PRO A 63 5.67 21.47 10.88
C PRO A 63 5.56 20.19 11.73
N ALA A 64 6.36 20.12 12.79
CA ALA A 64 6.39 19.00 13.74
C ALA A 64 6.40 17.61 13.04
N ASP A 65 7.30 17.45 12.09
CA ASP A 65 7.50 16.21 11.33
C ASP A 65 7.58 15.00 12.27
N TYR A 66 6.88 13.93 11.94
CA TYR A 66 6.73 12.76 12.82
C TYR A 66 8.05 12.00 13.02
N LEU A 67 8.92 11.95 12.00
CA LEU A 67 10.18 11.22 12.07
C LEU A 67 11.23 12.02 12.86
N TYR A 68 11.34 13.32 12.61
CA TYR A 68 12.36 14.16 13.24
C TYR A 68 11.92 14.89 14.50
N ASN A 69 10.61 14.94 14.80
CA ASN A 69 10.02 15.69 15.91
C ASN A 69 10.42 17.18 15.92
N ARG A 70 10.52 17.78 14.73
CA ARG A 70 10.81 19.20 14.51
C ARG A 70 10.18 19.63 13.18
N ASP A 71 10.21 20.93 12.91
CA ASP A 71 9.89 21.41 11.58
C ASP A 71 10.98 20.96 10.59
N VAL A 72 10.56 20.48 9.43
CA VAL A 72 11.44 20.04 8.34
C VAL A 72 11.00 20.71 7.06
N ASN A 73 11.93 21.36 6.37
CA ASN A 73 11.69 21.81 5.00
C ASN A 73 12.03 20.63 4.08
N VAL A 74 11.04 20.11 3.36
CA VAL A 74 11.25 18.98 2.46
C VAL A 74 11.31 19.44 1.01
N LYS A 75 12.17 18.80 0.23
CA LYS A 75 12.02 18.75 -1.22
C LYS A 75 11.09 17.60 -1.54
N ALA A 76 9.96 17.86 -2.20
CA ALA A 76 8.92 16.87 -2.42
C ALA A 76 8.24 16.96 -3.79
N TYR A 77 7.55 15.89 -4.15
CA TYR A 77 6.65 15.81 -5.30
C TYR A 77 5.22 15.60 -4.82
N ASP A 78 4.26 16.17 -5.51
CA ASP A 78 2.84 15.99 -5.21
C ASP A 78 2.42 14.52 -5.43
N LEU A 79 1.89 13.87 -4.39
CA LEU A 79 1.51 12.46 -4.43
C LEU A 79 0.37 12.21 -5.42
N ASP A 80 -0.58 13.14 -5.47
CA ASP A 80 -1.74 13.10 -6.35
C ASP A 80 -1.33 13.14 -7.82
N ALA A 81 -0.45 14.10 -8.18
CA ALA A 81 0.14 14.20 -9.50
C ALA A 81 0.94 12.94 -9.86
N PHE A 82 1.73 12.41 -8.92
CA PHE A 82 2.51 11.18 -9.14
C PHE A 82 1.60 10.00 -9.45
N LEU A 83 0.54 9.81 -8.66
CA LEU A 83 -0.41 8.72 -8.84
C LEU A 83 -1.14 8.85 -10.18
N ARG A 84 -1.67 10.03 -10.53
CA ARG A 84 -2.36 10.25 -11.81
C ARG A 84 -1.42 10.06 -13.01
N ALA A 85 -0.16 10.44 -12.89
CA ALA A 85 0.83 10.27 -13.95
C ALA A 85 1.27 8.82 -14.17
N ARG A 86 1.03 7.91 -13.21
CA ARG A 86 1.44 6.50 -13.28
C ARG A 86 0.26 5.53 -13.38
N ILE A 87 -0.91 5.94 -12.90
CA ILE A 87 -2.12 5.13 -12.83
C ILE A 87 -3.26 5.99 -13.43
N PRO A 88 -3.48 5.93 -14.76
CA PRO A 88 -4.38 6.86 -15.45
C PRO A 88 -5.83 6.87 -14.96
N ASN A 89 -6.32 5.75 -14.41
CA ASN A 89 -7.68 5.61 -13.89
C ASN A 89 -7.77 5.68 -12.35
N VAL A 90 -6.77 6.28 -11.68
CA VAL A 90 -6.67 6.26 -10.21
C VAL A 90 -7.87 6.91 -9.51
N ASP A 91 -8.45 7.96 -10.08
CA ASP A 91 -9.64 8.62 -9.52
C ASP A 91 -10.88 7.71 -9.60
N GLU A 92 -11.05 6.94 -10.68
CA GLU A 92 -12.14 5.95 -10.81
C GLU A 92 -11.96 4.81 -9.79
N LEU A 93 -10.74 4.30 -9.63
CA LEU A 93 -10.42 3.27 -8.64
C LEU A 93 -10.73 3.74 -7.22
N ALA A 94 -10.45 5.01 -6.91
CA ALA A 94 -10.78 5.60 -5.62
C ALA A 94 -12.30 5.64 -5.37
N GLN A 95 -13.09 6.00 -6.38
CA GLN A 95 -14.56 5.99 -6.30
C GLN A 95 -15.12 4.57 -6.13
N GLN A 96 -14.46 3.56 -6.70
CA GLN A 96 -14.80 2.15 -6.53
C GLN A 96 -14.40 1.58 -5.16
N GLY A 97 -13.79 2.39 -4.29
CA GLY A 97 -13.39 1.99 -2.95
C GLY A 97 -12.09 1.20 -2.89
N ALA A 98 -11.24 1.27 -3.93
CA ALA A 98 -9.92 0.65 -3.92
C ALA A 98 -9.10 1.06 -2.68
N GLN A 99 -8.20 0.20 -2.28
CA GLN A 99 -7.23 0.47 -1.21
C GLN A 99 -5.90 0.91 -1.81
N VAL A 100 -5.11 1.65 -1.05
CA VAL A 100 -3.71 1.93 -1.34
C VAL A 100 -2.83 1.23 -0.33
N MET A 101 -1.73 0.64 -0.80
CA MET A 101 -0.68 0.05 0.03
C MET A 101 0.65 0.71 -0.32
N PHE A 102 1.27 1.34 0.67
CA PHE A 102 2.59 1.94 0.56
C PHE A 102 3.66 0.91 0.92
N TRP A 103 4.34 0.33 -0.05
CA TRP A 103 5.35 -0.69 0.19
C TRP A 103 6.72 -0.05 0.45
N CYS A 104 7.26 -0.29 1.65
CA CYS A 104 8.54 0.22 2.09
C CYS A 104 9.68 -0.79 1.89
N ILE A 105 10.91 -0.30 1.80
CA ILE A 105 12.13 -1.11 1.65
C ILE A 105 12.36 -2.12 2.79
N ASP A 106 11.87 -1.84 3.98
CA ASP A 106 11.96 -2.70 5.17
C ASP A 106 10.81 -3.73 5.26
N GLY A 107 9.90 -3.74 4.27
CA GLY A 107 8.71 -4.58 4.26
C GLY A 107 7.53 -4.04 5.07
N TYR A 108 7.64 -2.85 5.65
CA TYR A 108 6.47 -2.12 6.17
C TYR A 108 5.52 -1.79 5.01
N ALA A 109 4.23 -1.99 5.24
CA ALA A 109 3.21 -1.91 4.19
C ALA A 109 1.88 -1.38 4.74
N PRO A 110 1.83 -0.11 5.21
CA PRO A 110 0.58 0.44 5.68
C PRO A 110 -0.42 0.58 4.53
N MET A 111 -1.69 0.34 4.88
CA MET A 111 -2.81 0.37 3.95
C MET A 111 -3.83 1.42 4.39
N ALA A 112 -4.50 2.04 3.42
CA ALA A 112 -5.63 2.96 3.64
C ALA A 112 -6.59 2.86 2.45
N LYS A 113 -7.80 3.43 2.56
CA LYS A 113 -8.63 3.62 1.36
C LYS A 113 -7.94 4.60 0.42
N LEU A 114 -8.07 4.41 -0.88
CA LEU A 114 -7.47 5.32 -1.85
C LEU A 114 -8.16 6.69 -1.84
N SER A 115 -9.48 6.73 -1.65
CA SER A 115 -10.26 7.97 -1.50
C SER A 115 -9.91 8.77 -0.24
N ASP A 116 -9.26 8.12 0.72
CA ASP A 116 -8.76 8.72 1.93
C ASP A 116 -7.39 9.40 1.73
N VAL A 117 -6.72 9.14 0.62
CA VAL A 117 -5.36 9.60 0.30
C VAL A 117 -5.37 10.61 -0.85
N LEU A 118 -6.07 10.30 -1.95
CA LEU A 118 -6.19 11.21 -3.09
C LEU A 118 -6.88 12.52 -2.69
N GLY A 119 -6.31 13.63 -3.11
CA GLY A 119 -6.82 14.98 -2.85
C GLY A 119 -6.60 15.47 -1.42
N ALA A 120 -5.94 14.68 -0.56
CA ALA A 120 -5.71 15.02 0.84
C ALA A 120 -4.37 15.76 1.08
N GLY A 121 -3.71 16.24 0.02
CA GLY A 121 -2.48 17.04 0.12
C GLY A 121 -1.25 16.22 0.52
N GLY A 122 -1.18 14.97 0.07
CA GLY A 122 -0.03 14.09 0.29
C GLY A 122 1.16 14.48 -0.59
N LEU A 123 2.36 14.27 -0.06
CA LEU A 123 3.63 14.57 -0.71
C LEU A 123 4.57 13.37 -0.62
N ILE A 124 5.38 13.16 -1.65
CA ILE A 124 6.52 12.25 -1.64
C ILE A 124 7.78 13.11 -1.43
N ALA A 125 8.21 13.23 -0.19
CA ALA A 125 9.45 13.88 0.19
C ALA A 125 10.66 13.01 -0.18
N VAL A 126 11.68 13.64 -0.77
CA VAL A 126 12.88 12.96 -1.28
C VAL A 126 14.16 13.42 -0.61
N ALA A 127 14.14 14.56 0.08
CA ALA A 127 15.25 15.11 0.81
C ALA A 127 14.78 16.14 1.86
N ASP A 128 15.59 16.34 2.89
CA ASP A 128 15.55 17.54 3.73
C ASP A 128 16.28 18.65 2.97
N ALA A 129 15.55 19.73 2.69
CA ALA A 129 16.01 20.91 1.98
C ALA A 129 17.18 21.62 2.67
N ASP A 130 17.20 21.54 3.99
CA ASP A 130 18.16 22.25 4.83
C ASP A 130 19.31 21.33 5.26
N ALA A 131 19.37 20.11 4.72
CA ALA A 131 20.46 19.19 4.99
C ALA A 131 21.80 19.73 4.46
N PRO A 132 22.92 19.39 5.13
CA PRO A 132 24.26 19.74 4.64
C PRO A 132 24.50 19.25 3.22
N GLU A 133 25.40 19.90 2.49
CA GLU A 133 25.78 19.48 1.15
C GLU A 133 26.23 18.01 1.12
N GLY A 134 25.72 17.25 0.15
CA GLY A 134 25.97 15.82 0.02
C GLY A 134 25.14 14.92 0.94
N VAL A 135 24.29 15.50 1.81
CA VAL A 135 23.36 14.77 2.67
C VAL A 135 21.94 14.92 2.14
N THR A 136 21.31 13.80 1.79
CA THR A 136 19.89 13.79 1.37
C THR A 136 18.95 13.89 2.56
N TRP A 137 19.25 13.12 3.61
CA TRP A 137 18.52 13.08 4.86
C TRP A 137 19.52 13.02 6.01
N PRO A 138 19.40 13.89 7.03
CA PRO A 138 20.10 13.68 8.29
C PRO A 138 19.69 12.35 8.92
N ASP A 139 20.55 11.82 9.78
CA ASP A 139 20.19 10.68 10.61
C ASP A 139 18.98 11.01 11.49
N ALA A 140 18.00 10.10 11.56
CA ALA A 140 16.79 10.29 12.35
C ALA A 140 16.78 9.35 13.58
N PRO A 141 16.38 9.85 14.77
CA PRO A 141 16.17 8.98 15.93
C PRO A 141 14.96 8.08 15.67
N TYR A 142 15.10 6.77 15.88
CA TYR A 142 13.99 5.83 15.70
C TYR A 142 13.99 4.74 16.76
N LYS A 143 13.01 4.80 17.68
CA LYS A 143 12.92 3.89 18.82
C LYS A 143 14.24 3.89 19.61
N ASN A 144 14.93 2.75 19.65
CA ASN A 144 16.21 2.56 20.31
C ASN A 144 17.40 2.50 19.33
N THR A 145 17.21 2.97 18.09
CA THR A 145 18.23 2.99 17.04
C THR A 145 18.22 4.31 16.27
N VAL A 146 19.05 4.40 15.23
CA VAL A 146 19.13 5.52 14.30
C VAL A 146 18.76 5.01 12.90
N LEU A 147 17.86 5.72 12.23
CA LEU A 147 17.59 5.53 10.81
C LEU A 147 18.58 6.37 9.99
N LYS A 148 19.28 5.69 9.09
CA LYS A 148 20.21 6.30 8.13
C LYS A 148 19.48 6.75 6.88
N ALA A 149 20.09 7.64 6.11
CA ALA A 149 19.49 8.26 4.93
C ALA A 149 18.93 7.25 3.90
N ASP A 150 19.60 6.13 3.69
CA ASP A 150 19.18 5.04 2.80
C ASP A 150 17.93 4.32 3.31
N ALA A 151 17.80 4.16 4.63
CA ALA A 151 16.62 3.60 5.27
C ALA A 151 15.42 4.57 5.28
N ILE A 152 15.69 5.88 5.29
CA ILE A 152 14.66 6.93 5.20
C ILE A 152 14.13 7.02 3.76
N GLY A 153 15.00 7.01 2.75
CA GLY A 153 14.62 6.95 1.34
C GLY A 153 13.58 8.00 0.94
N ASN A 154 12.53 7.57 0.23
CA ASN A 154 11.37 8.43 -0.04
C ASN A 154 10.38 8.36 1.13
N TYR A 155 9.80 9.49 1.49
CA TYR A 155 8.96 9.64 2.67
C TYR A 155 7.59 10.24 2.28
N VAL A 156 6.49 9.60 2.69
CA VAL A 156 5.15 10.20 2.57
C VAL A 156 4.91 11.16 3.73
N VAL A 157 4.72 12.44 3.40
CA VAL A 157 4.34 13.50 4.35
C VAL A 157 3.05 14.18 3.88
N TRP A 158 2.44 14.97 4.74
CA TRP A 158 1.17 15.67 4.45
C TRP A 158 1.34 17.16 4.72
N ARG A 159 0.81 18.00 3.82
CA ARG A 159 0.88 19.46 3.98
C ARG A 159 0.23 19.93 5.28
N ASP A 160 -0.91 19.34 5.62
CA ASP A 160 -1.65 19.70 6.82
C ASP A 160 -1.31 18.76 7.98
N ALA A 161 -0.73 19.32 9.05
CA ALA A 161 -0.33 18.61 10.27
C ALA A 161 -1.49 17.99 11.08
N LYS A 162 -2.74 18.16 10.65
CA LYS A 162 -3.93 17.57 11.30
C LYS A 162 -4.01 16.04 11.16
N TYR A 163 -2.98 15.38 10.63
CA TYR A 163 -3.07 14.01 10.16
C TYR A 163 -2.13 13.00 10.84
N PRO A 164 -2.43 12.54 12.06
CA PRO A 164 -2.00 11.22 12.53
C PRO A 164 -2.87 10.07 11.98
N ALA A 165 -3.95 10.36 11.24
CA ALA A 165 -4.88 9.33 10.76
C ALA A 165 -4.55 8.71 9.39
N LYS A 166 -3.62 9.28 8.61
CA LYS A 166 -3.14 8.68 7.35
C LYS A 166 -1.74 8.10 7.53
N PRO A 167 -1.37 7.09 6.73
CA PRO A 167 -0.03 6.53 6.77
C PRO A 167 1.02 7.59 6.38
N GLN A 168 2.10 7.65 7.17
CA GLN A 168 3.29 8.47 6.91
C GLN A 168 4.54 7.58 6.88
N PRO A 169 4.64 6.61 5.95
CA PRO A 169 5.80 5.74 5.86
C PRO A 169 7.00 6.43 5.24
N TRP A 170 8.18 6.21 5.82
CA TRP A 170 9.47 6.38 5.15
C TRP A 170 9.89 5.09 4.44
N GLY A 171 10.95 5.18 3.65
CA GLY A 171 11.48 4.07 2.87
C GLY A 171 10.56 3.64 1.74
N LEU A 172 9.69 4.53 1.24
CA LEU A 172 8.71 4.22 0.21
C LEU A 172 9.40 3.80 -1.09
N ALA A 173 9.08 2.58 -1.54
CA ALA A 173 9.64 1.99 -2.76
C ALA A 173 8.58 1.81 -3.86
N THR A 174 7.36 1.42 -3.49
CA THR A 174 6.28 1.17 -4.47
C THR A 174 4.93 1.47 -3.85
N ILE A 175 4.05 2.08 -4.63
CA ILE A 175 2.65 2.26 -4.25
C ILE A 175 1.82 1.25 -5.04
N TYR A 176 1.02 0.44 -4.34
CA TYR A 176 0.07 -0.49 -4.96
C TYR A 176 -1.36 0.02 -4.76
N VAL A 177 -2.18 -0.06 -5.80
CA VAL A 177 -3.63 0.11 -5.70
C VAL A 177 -4.25 -1.29 -5.69
N LEU A 178 -4.99 -1.61 -4.64
CA LEU A 178 -5.53 -2.92 -4.37
C LEU A 178 -7.07 -2.91 -4.49
N PRO A 179 -7.70 -4.08 -4.70
CA PRO A 179 -9.15 -4.22 -4.62
C PRO A 179 -9.73 -3.72 -3.28
N ALA A 180 -11.01 -3.31 -3.30
CA ALA A 180 -11.68 -2.71 -2.15
C ALA A 180 -11.73 -3.63 -0.91
N ASP A 181 -11.79 -4.94 -1.13
CA ASP A 181 -11.86 -6.00 -0.12
C ASP A 181 -10.48 -6.50 0.34
N ALA A 182 -9.39 -5.88 -0.13
CA ALA A 182 -8.04 -6.19 0.34
C ALA A 182 -7.87 -5.80 1.81
N ALA A 183 -8.01 -6.80 2.70
CA ALA A 183 -7.83 -6.65 4.14
C ALA A 183 -6.90 -7.73 4.68
N ILE A 184 -5.93 -7.32 5.51
CA ILE A 184 -5.07 -8.27 6.21
C ILE A 184 -5.91 -9.01 7.26
N ARG A 185 -6.08 -10.32 7.07
CA ARG A 185 -6.79 -11.20 8.00
C ARG A 185 -5.82 -11.68 9.08
N LYS A 186 -6.29 -11.65 10.33
CA LYS A 186 -5.55 -12.15 11.49
C LYS A 186 -5.73 -13.65 11.65
#